data_AF-A0A8J6XN33-F1
#
_entry.id   AF-A0A8J6XN33-F1
#
_cell.length_a   1.000
_cell.length_b   1.000
_cell.length_c   1.000
_cell.angle_alpha   90.00
_cell.angle_beta   90.00
_cell.angle_gamma   90.00
#
_symmetry.space_group_name_H-M   'P 1'
#
loop_
_entity.id
_entity.type
_entity.pdbx_description
1 polymer ?
#
loop_
_entity_poly.entity_id
_entity_poly.type
_entity_poly.pdbx_seq_one_letter_code
_entity_poly.pdbx_strand_id
1 'polypeptide(L)'
;EFPELQGIMGGHYLRLEDADDALWSAVRDHYRPVGFEGPVPDSAIGRLLGVADRLDTVAGLFAVGERPSGSKDPFGLRRAAQGAVKIVAESGWDLDLVHAVDEAAAAVAEYGEGDREELTAAVTAFVADRVRRWLTDVVDVSGDAADAVMAAGWSDLPGAVARAEALETVRSSPTFRSLALAFKRVRNITDGQPDAEVNPEIFEQPEEHELHQATQKFGRALEDLLPERRVEEAFTAMA
;
A
#
# COMPACT_ATOMS: atom_id res chain seq x y z
N GLU A 1 -14.33 -1.91 30.65
CA GLU A 1 -14.73 -2.35 29.30
C GLU A 1 -14.38 -3.81 29.12
N PHE A 2 -15.10 -4.54 28.26
CA PHE A 2 -14.78 -5.93 27.87
C PHE A 2 -14.32 -5.94 26.41
N PRO A 3 -13.01 -5.77 26.14
CA PRO A 3 -12.48 -5.68 24.77
C PRO A 3 -12.82 -6.92 23.92
N GLU A 4 -12.95 -8.08 24.58
CA GLU A 4 -13.30 -9.36 23.97
C GLU A 4 -14.72 -9.37 23.36
N LEU A 5 -15.58 -8.43 23.73
CA LEU A 5 -16.96 -8.34 23.26
C LEU A 5 -17.18 -7.23 22.21
N GLN A 6 -16.12 -6.51 21.82
CA GLN A 6 -16.20 -5.46 20.80
C GLN A 6 -16.68 -6.05 19.47
N GLY A 7 -17.65 -5.38 18.83
CA GLY A 7 -18.35 -5.86 17.64
C GLY A 7 -19.35 -6.99 17.92
N ILE A 8 -18.98 -8.00 18.73
CA ILE A 8 -19.79 -9.20 18.97
C ILE A 8 -21.20 -8.87 19.44
N MET A 9 -21.31 -8.05 20.51
CA MET A 9 -22.62 -7.69 21.04
C MET A 9 -23.43 -6.81 20.08
N GLY A 10 -22.77 -5.89 19.37
CA GLY A 10 -23.43 -5.05 18.36
C GLY A 10 -24.04 -5.87 17.23
N GLY A 11 -23.31 -6.87 16.73
CA GLY A 11 -23.84 -7.83 15.76
C GLY A 11 -25.02 -8.64 16.32
N HIS A 12 -24.95 -9.09 17.58
CA HIS A 12 -26.09 -9.79 18.19
C HIS A 12 -27.32 -8.90 18.35
N TYR A 13 -27.17 -7.61 18.68
CA TYR A 13 -28.30 -6.68 18.74
C TYR A 13 -28.93 -6.45 17.38
N LEU A 14 -28.14 -6.21 16.33
CA LEU A 14 -28.65 -6.08 14.96
C LEU A 14 -29.42 -7.32 14.52
N ARG A 15 -28.93 -8.51 14.87
CA ARG A 15 -29.62 -9.76 14.57
C ARG A 15 -30.96 -9.89 15.30
N LEU A 16 -31.07 -9.40 16.53
CA LEU A 16 -32.33 -9.37 17.29
C LEU A 16 -33.33 -8.34 16.74
N GLU A 17 -32.83 -7.33 16.01
CA GLU A 17 -33.62 -6.31 15.32
C GLU A 17 -33.96 -6.69 13.87
N ASP A 18 -33.83 -7.98 13.51
CA ASP A 18 -34.11 -8.52 12.17
C ASP A 18 -33.30 -7.85 11.05
N ALA A 19 -32.10 -7.34 11.36
CA ALA A 19 -31.18 -6.81 10.36
C ALA A 19 -30.67 -7.93 9.42
N ASP A 20 -30.26 -7.52 8.20
CA ASP A 20 -29.71 -8.43 7.19
C ASP A 20 -28.49 -9.22 7.70
N ASP A 21 -28.36 -10.47 7.25
CA ASP A 21 -27.28 -11.37 7.65
C ASP A 21 -25.89 -10.82 7.32
N ALA A 22 -25.74 -10.10 6.20
CA ALA A 22 -24.49 -9.48 5.81
C ALA A 22 -24.13 -8.30 6.73
N LEU A 23 -25.13 -7.57 7.24
CA LEU A 23 -24.92 -6.41 8.10
C LEU A 23 -24.51 -6.82 9.52
N TRP A 24 -25.26 -7.72 10.17
CA TRP A 24 -24.92 -8.09 11.54
C TRP A 24 -23.60 -8.86 11.62
N SER A 25 -23.29 -9.69 10.61
CA SER A 25 -22.00 -10.40 10.54
C SER A 25 -20.83 -9.44 10.31
N ALA A 26 -20.99 -8.41 9.47
CA ALA A 26 -19.99 -7.38 9.28
C ALA A 26 -19.71 -6.62 10.60
N VAL A 27 -20.75 -6.19 11.30
CA VAL A 27 -20.60 -5.49 12.60
C VAL A 27 -20.02 -6.41 13.67
N ARG A 28 -20.37 -7.71 13.68
CA ARG A 28 -19.76 -8.67 14.59
C ARG A 28 -18.24 -8.79 14.39
N ASP A 29 -17.80 -8.82 13.13
CA ASP A 29 -16.44 -9.24 12.78
C ASP A 29 -15.49 -8.09 12.45
N HIS A 30 -15.95 -6.85 12.23
CA HIS A 30 -15.08 -5.74 11.77
C HIS A 30 -13.93 -5.39 12.71
N TYR A 31 -13.99 -5.75 14.00
CA TYR A 31 -12.87 -5.61 14.95
C TYR A 31 -11.73 -6.62 14.70
N ARG A 32 -11.91 -7.61 13.82
CA ARG A 32 -10.83 -8.47 13.33
C ARG A 32 -9.99 -7.73 12.28
N PRO A 33 -8.68 -7.99 12.17
CA PRO A 33 -7.90 -8.96 12.95
C PRO A 33 -7.62 -8.48 14.38
N VAL A 34 -7.69 -9.41 15.34
CA VAL A 34 -7.25 -9.17 16.72
C VAL A 34 -5.79 -9.61 16.83
N GLY A 35 -4.89 -8.64 16.97
CA GLY A 35 -3.45 -8.90 16.92
C GLY A 35 -2.95 -9.16 15.50
N PHE A 36 -1.64 -9.36 15.37
CA PHE A 36 -0.95 -9.44 14.08
C PHE A 36 -1.28 -10.74 13.30
N GLU A 37 -1.35 -11.87 14.01
CA GLU A 37 -1.61 -13.19 13.42
C GLU A 37 -3.10 -13.49 13.26
N GLY A 38 -3.99 -12.67 13.83
CA GLY A 38 -5.44 -12.91 13.80
C GLY A 38 -6.01 -12.87 12.37
N PRO A 39 -7.07 -13.63 12.08
CA PRO A 39 -7.69 -13.64 10.75
C PRO A 39 -8.36 -12.30 10.45
N VAL A 40 -8.39 -11.89 9.18
CA VAL A 40 -9.21 -10.77 8.71
C VAL A 40 -10.71 -11.16 8.70
N PRO A 41 -11.65 -10.19 8.65
CA PRO A 41 -13.07 -10.51 8.49
C PRO A 41 -13.32 -11.34 7.22
N ASP A 42 -14.21 -12.32 7.28
CA ASP A 42 -14.50 -13.19 6.13
C ASP A 42 -15.33 -12.47 5.06
N SER A 43 -16.28 -11.63 5.47
CA SER A 43 -17.17 -10.92 4.56
C SER A 43 -16.51 -9.66 3.98
N ALA A 44 -16.79 -9.37 2.71
CA ALA A 44 -16.31 -8.16 2.05
C ALA A 44 -16.76 -6.88 2.79
N ILE A 45 -18.00 -6.84 3.27
CA ILE A 45 -18.54 -5.72 4.05
C ILE A 45 -17.80 -5.59 5.39
N GLY A 46 -17.53 -6.69 6.09
CA GLY A 46 -16.78 -6.68 7.34
C GLY A 46 -15.35 -6.18 7.17
N ARG A 47 -14.69 -6.57 6.06
CA ARG A 47 -13.35 -6.06 5.70
C ARG A 47 -13.39 -4.55 5.44
N LEU A 48 -14.33 -4.08 4.62
CA LEU A 48 -14.47 -2.66 4.28
C LEU A 48 -14.75 -1.82 5.53
N LEU A 49 -15.74 -2.24 6.33
CA LEU A 49 -16.06 -1.60 7.60
C LEU A 49 -14.86 -1.59 8.55
N GLY A 50 -14.12 -2.69 8.63
CA GLY A 50 -12.94 -2.80 9.48
C GLY A 50 -11.81 -1.85 9.07
N VAL A 51 -11.61 -1.62 7.76
CA VAL A 51 -10.61 -0.64 7.28
C VAL A 51 -11.10 0.78 7.56
N ALA A 52 -12.36 1.09 7.24
CA ALA A 52 -12.95 2.41 7.44
C ALA A 52 -12.90 2.84 8.92
N ASP A 53 -13.37 1.99 9.83
CA ASP A 53 -13.38 2.24 11.28
C ASP A 53 -11.98 2.52 11.84
N ARG A 54 -10.97 1.77 11.36
CA ARG A 54 -9.58 1.95 11.82
C ARG A 54 -8.94 3.21 11.26
N LEU A 55 -9.18 3.54 9.99
CA LEU A 55 -8.66 4.77 9.40
C LEU A 55 -9.32 5.99 10.05
N ASP A 56 -10.63 5.95 10.29
CA ASP A 56 -11.37 6.98 11.03
C ASP A 56 -10.79 7.17 12.44
N THR A 57 -10.61 6.07 13.19
CA THR A 57 -10.01 6.12 14.54
C THR A 57 -8.60 6.73 14.53
N VAL A 58 -7.75 6.34 13.58
CA VAL A 58 -6.39 6.87 13.46
C VAL A 58 -6.42 8.35 13.12
N ALA A 59 -7.23 8.75 12.13
CA ALA A 59 -7.36 10.14 11.72
C ALA A 59 -7.92 11.02 12.85
N GLY A 60 -9.01 10.59 13.50
CA GLY A 60 -9.68 11.33 14.56
C GLY A 60 -8.77 11.56 15.76
N LEU A 61 -8.05 10.53 16.21
CA LEU A 61 -7.09 10.69 17.31
C LEU A 61 -5.88 11.55 16.94
N PHE A 62 -5.41 11.49 15.68
CA PHE A 62 -4.38 12.41 15.21
C PHE A 62 -4.86 13.87 15.16
N ALA A 63 -6.13 14.09 14.79
CA ALA A 63 -6.75 15.41 14.69
C ALA A 63 -6.83 16.13 16.04
N VAL A 64 -7.08 15.39 17.12
CA VAL A 64 -7.11 15.92 18.50
C VAL A 64 -5.75 15.83 19.22
N GLY A 65 -4.67 15.49 18.51
CA GLY A 65 -3.31 15.52 19.03
C GLY A 65 -2.86 14.27 19.80
N GLU A 66 -3.67 13.21 19.84
CA GLU A 66 -3.37 11.94 20.54
C GLU A 66 -2.51 10.99 19.69
N ARG A 67 -1.29 11.45 19.37
CA ARG A 67 -0.34 10.72 18.52
C ARG A 67 0.51 9.73 19.33
N PRO A 68 0.82 8.52 18.81
CA PRO A 68 1.74 7.61 19.48
C PRO A 68 3.13 8.22 19.61
N SER A 69 3.80 8.05 20.76
CA SER A 69 5.13 8.63 21.01
C SER A 69 6.10 7.57 21.56
N GLY A 70 7.29 7.48 20.96
CA GLY A 70 8.30 6.48 21.36
C GLY A 70 7.72 5.07 21.43
N SER A 71 7.83 4.39 22.57
CA SER A 71 7.22 3.08 22.81
C SER A 71 5.74 3.14 23.24
N LYS A 72 5.20 4.31 23.58
CA LYS A 72 3.83 4.46 24.07
C LYS A 72 2.84 4.54 22.91
N ASP A 73 1.76 3.78 23.03
CA ASP A 73 0.60 3.80 22.14
C ASP A 73 -0.67 3.58 22.98
N PRO A 74 -1.13 4.62 23.72
CA PRO A 74 -2.18 4.46 24.73
C PRO A 74 -3.52 4.02 24.15
N PHE A 75 -3.82 4.42 22.91
CA PHE A 75 -5.07 4.09 22.20
C PHE A 75 -4.92 2.95 21.19
N GLY A 76 -3.73 2.36 21.06
CA GLY A 76 -3.50 1.23 20.16
C GLY A 76 -3.54 1.57 18.67
N LEU A 77 -3.20 2.81 18.29
CA LEU A 77 -3.23 3.29 16.92
C LEU A 77 -2.29 2.51 15.99
N ARG A 78 -1.15 2.01 16.50
CA ARG A 78 -0.25 1.15 15.71
C ARG A 78 -0.95 -0.16 15.38
N ARG A 79 -1.68 -0.72 16.34
CA ARG A 79 -2.44 -1.96 16.13
C ARG A 79 -3.61 -1.73 15.18
N ALA A 80 -4.32 -0.62 15.32
CA ALA A 80 -5.39 -0.24 14.41
C ALA A 80 -4.86 -0.10 12.97
N ALA A 81 -3.85 0.74 12.75
CA ALA A 81 -3.29 0.91 11.41
C ALA A 81 -2.70 -0.39 10.85
N GLN A 82 -2.05 -1.23 11.68
CA GLN A 82 -1.58 -2.55 11.25
C GLN A 82 -2.73 -3.46 10.80
N GLY A 83 -3.86 -3.44 11.52
CA GLY A 83 -5.05 -4.20 11.14
C GLY A 83 -5.64 -3.73 9.81
N ALA A 84 -5.67 -2.42 9.55
CA ALA A 84 -6.11 -1.86 8.27
C ALA A 84 -5.18 -2.32 7.12
N VAL A 85 -3.87 -2.18 7.29
CA VAL A 85 -2.87 -2.65 6.30
C VAL A 85 -3.04 -4.14 6.02
N LYS A 86 -3.19 -4.97 7.05
CA LYS A 86 -3.42 -6.42 6.90
C LYS A 86 -4.67 -6.71 6.06
N ILE A 87 -5.79 -6.08 6.39
CA ILE A 87 -7.04 -6.29 5.64
C ILE A 87 -6.87 -5.92 4.18
N VAL A 88 -6.26 -4.77 3.88
CA VAL A 88 -6.06 -4.30 2.49
C VAL A 88 -5.08 -5.21 1.74
N ALA A 89 -4.01 -5.68 2.39
CA ALA A 89 -3.06 -6.61 1.76
C ALA A 89 -3.72 -7.96 1.41
N GLU A 90 -4.56 -8.49 2.29
CA GLU A 90 -5.21 -9.80 2.12
C GLU A 90 -6.55 -9.74 1.36
N SER A 91 -7.04 -8.55 1.01
CA SER A 91 -8.31 -8.39 0.30
C SER A 91 -8.19 -8.48 -1.21
N GLY A 92 -6.98 -8.27 -1.75
CA GLY A 92 -6.75 -8.19 -3.20
C GLY A 92 -7.41 -6.97 -3.85
N TRP A 93 -7.88 -6.00 -3.07
CA TRP A 93 -8.55 -4.81 -3.59
C TRP A 93 -7.67 -3.99 -4.52
N ASP A 94 -8.34 -3.27 -5.43
CA ASP A 94 -7.77 -2.14 -6.14
C ASP A 94 -8.22 -0.87 -5.40
N LEU A 95 -7.50 -0.55 -4.32
CA LEU A 95 -7.80 0.55 -3.41
C LEU A 95 -6.57 1.43 -3.30
N ASP A 96 -6.73 2.72 -3.61
CA ASP A 96 -5.73 3.73 -3.26
C ASP A 96 -5.82 4.01 -1.75
N LEU A 97 -4.90 3.43 -0.99
CA LEU A 97 -4.86 3.58 0.46
C LEU A 97 -4.50 5.00 0.92
N VAL A 98 -3.78 5.77 0.10
CA VAL A 98 -3.47 7.18 0.41
C VAL A 98 -4.72 8.02 0.27
N HIS A 99 -5.51 7.79 -0.78
CA HIS A 99 -6.81 8.44 -0.93
C HIS A 99 -7.78 8.06 0.18
N ALA A 100 -7.83 6.79 0.59
CA ALA A 100 -8.65 6.36 1.74
C ALA A 100 -8.25 7.07 3.05
N VAL A 101 -6.96 7.36 3.24
CA VAL A 101 -6.46 8.16 4.37
C VAL A 101 -6.91 9.61 4.26
N ASP A 102 -6.86 10.22 3.06
CA ASP A 102 -7.35 11.59 2.83
C ASP A 102 -8.84 11.72 3.14
N GLU A 103 -9.67 10.76 2.72
CA GLU A 103 -11.10 10.73 3.03
C GLU A 103 -11.35 10.62 4.55
N ALA A 104 -10.60 9.76 5.25
CA ALA A 104 -10.70 9.63 6.71
C ALA A 104 -10.27 10.93 7.43
N ALA A 105 -9.19 11.58 6.97
CA ALA A 105 -8.74 12.87 7.51
C ALA A 105 -9.77 13.98 7.24
N ALA A 106 -10.39 13.99 6.06
CA ALA A 106 -11.44 14.93 5.69
C ALA A 106 -12.65 14.84 6.63
N ALA A 107 -13.10 13.61 6.95
CA ALA A 107 -14.26 13.36 7.78
C ALA A 107 -14.13 13.89 9.21
N VAL A 108 -12.90 13.99 9.72
CA VAL A 108 -12.62 14.41 11.10
C VAL A 108 -11.98 15.80 11.22
N ALA A 109 -11.67 16.45 10.09
CA ALA A 109 -10.91 17.70 10.07
C ALA A 109 -11.59 18.82 10.88
N GLU A 110 -12.92 18.88 10.90
CA GLU A 110 -13.67 19.90 11.66
C GLU A 110 -13.56 19.74 13.19
N TYR A 111 -13.19 18.55 13.67
CA TYR A 111 -13.02 18.26 15.09
C TYR A 111 -11.56 18.47 15.56
N GLY A 112 -10.64 18.70 14.63
CA GLY A 112 -9.23 18.92 14.92
C GLY A 112 -8.89 20.39 15.15
N GLU A 113 -7.79 20.63 15.87
CA GLU A 113 -7.28 21.98 16.11
C GLU A 113 -6.25 22.44 15.04
N GLY A 114 -5.94 21.57 14.06
CA GLY A 114 -4.85 21.75 13.10
C GLY A 114 -5.28 21.79 11.63
N ASP A 115 -4.30 21.99 10.76
CA ASP A 115 -4.51 22.03 9.31
C ASP A 115 -4.80 20.61 8.74
N ARG A 116 -5.74 20.52 7.79
CA ARG A 116 -6.15 19.24 7.18
C ARG A 116 -5.01 18.60 6.39
N GLU A 117 -4.22 19.39 5.66
CA GLU A 117 -3.11 18.85 4.86
C GLU A 117 -2.03 18.30 5.78
N GLU A 118 -1.72 19.00 6.87
CA GLU A 118 -0.80 18.51 7.91
C GLU A 118 -1.31 17.22 8.58
N LEU A 119 -2.61 17.14 8.89
CA LEU A 119 -3.23 15.93 9.42
C LEU A 119 -3.10 14.76 8.44
N THR A 120 -3.47 14.99 7.17
CA THR A 120 -3.44 13.98 6.10
C THR A 120 -2.01 13.48 5.89
N ALA A 121 -1.03 14.38 5.84
CA ALA A 121 0.38 14.03 5.71
C ALA A 121 0.88 13.20 6.91
N ALA A 122 0.48 13.58 8.14
CA ALA A 122 0.87 12.86 9.36
C ALA A 122 0.28 11.45 9.41
N VAL A 123 -1.01 11.28 9.09
CA VAL A 123 -1.67 9.96 9.04
C VAL A 123 -1.09 9.11 7.91
N THR A 124 -0.89 9.70 6.72
CA THR A 124 -0.27 9.02 5.58
C THR A 124 1.11 8.50 5.93
N ALA A 125 1.97 9.31 6.55
CA ALA A 125 3.30 8.87 7.01
C ALA A 125 3.21 7.76 8.07
N PHE A 126 2.24 7.84 8.98
CA PHE A 126 2.02 6.82 10.00
C PHE A 126 1.58 5.47 9.40
N VAL A 127 0.69 5.48 8.41
CA VAL A 127 0.25 4.29 7.66
C VAL A 127 1.39 3.77 6.78
N ALA A 128 2.16 4.63 6.12
CA ALA A 128 3.32 4.25 5.32
C ALA A 128 4.34 3.44 6.15
N ASP A 129 4.61 3.84 7.39
CA ASP A 129 5.48 3.07 8.30
C ASP A 129 4.90 1.68 8.62
N ARG A 130 3.56 1.49 8.63
CA ARG A 130 2.93 0.16 8.80
C ARG A 130 3.04 -0.68 7.53
N VAL A 131 2.85 -0.07 6.36
CA VAL A 131 3.02 -0.75 5.07
C VAL A 131 4.45 -1.23 4.92
N ARG A 132 5.44 -0.36 5.20
CA ARG A 132 6.85 -0.76 5.19
C ARG A 132 7.13 -1.94 6.11
N ARG A 133 6.59 -1.92 7.35
CA ARG A 133 6.73 -3.06 8.27
C ARG A 133 6.00 -4.31 7.81
N TRP A 134 4.86 -4.18 7.15
CA TRP A 134 4.18 -5.32 6.53
C TRP A 134 5.08 -5.99 5.49
N LEU A 135 5.72 -5.20 4.63
CA LEU A 135 6.68 -5.72 3.64
C LEU A 135 7.85 -6.44 4.32
N THR A 136 8.46 -5.88 5.37
CA THR A 136 9.61 -6.53 6.02
C THR A 136 9.25 -7.69 6.93
N ASP A 137 8.17 -7.58 7.71
CA ASP A 137 7.88 -8.51 8.80
C ASP A 137 6.92 -9.63 8.40
N VAL A 138 6.11 -9.43 7.34
CA VAL A 138 5.15 -10.43 6.83
C VAL A 138 5.55 -10.97 5.47
N VAL A 139 5.83 -10.07 4.52
CA VAL A 139 6.27 -10.48 3.17
C VAL A 139 7.73 -10.98 3.21
N ASP A 140 8.47 -10.64 4.27
CA ASP A 140 9.84 -11.10 4.52
C ASP A 140 10.84 -10.65 3.45
N VAL A 141 10.65 -9.43 2.92
CA VAL A 141 11.63 -8.82 2.00
C VAL A 141 12.69 -8.03 2.75
N SER A 142 13.86 -7.89 2.15
CA SER A 142 14.93 -7.08 2.75
C SER A 142 14.53 -5.61 2.91
N GLY A 143 15.11 -4.93 3.91
CA GLY A 143 14.78 -3.54 4.21
C GLY A 143 15.01 -2.59 3.04
N ASP A 144 16.07 -2.79 2.25
CA ASP A 144 16.35 -2.01 1.04
C ASP A 144 15.36 -2.31 -0.11
N ALA A 145 14.86 -3.55 -0.21
CA ALA A 145 13.80 -3.89 -1.16
C ALA A 145 12.47 -3.23 -0.77
N ALA A 146 12.11 -3.28 0.52
CA ALA A 146 10.95 -2.57 1.05
C ALA A 146 11.06 -1.06 0.79
N ASP A 147 12.21 -0.44 1.07
CA ASP A 147 12.44 0.98 0.86
C ASP A 147 12.34 1.36 -0.64
N ALA A 148 12.86 0.51 -1.54
CA ALA A 148 12.75 0.71 -2.98
C ALA A 148 11.29 0.67 -3.47
N VAL A 149 10.49 -0.28 -2.98
CA VAL A 149 9.06 -0.38 -3.30
C VAL A 149 8.28 0.81 -2.75
N MET A 150 8.54 1.19 -1.49
CA MET A 150 7.90 2.35 -0.87
C MET A 150 8.20 3.64 -1.65
N ALA A 151 9.44 3.82 -2.13
CA ALA A 151 9.84 4.96 -2.95
C ALA A 151 9.21 4.95 -4.35
N ALA A 152 8.97 3.78 -4.94
CA ALA A 152 8.28 3.64 -6.22
C ALA A 152 6.77 3.88 -6.13
N GLY A 153 6.19 3.79 -4.92
CA GLY A 153 4.78 4.01 -4.64
C GLY A 153 4.15 2.80 -3.93
N TRP A 154 3.28 3.07 -2.95
CA TRP A 154 2.72 2.05 -2.06
C TRP A 154 1.19 2.14 -1.87
N SER A 155 0.53 3.11 -2.50
CA SER A 155 -0.91 3.35 -2.36
C SER A 155 -1.76 2.12 -2.76
N ASP A 156 -1.40 1.47 -3.87
CA ASP A 156 -1.88 0.11 -4.20
C ASP A 156 -1.04 -0.92 -3.42
N LEU A 157 -1.55 -1.32 -2.27
CA LEU A 157 -0.83 -2.20 -1.35
C LEU A 157 -0.63 -3.62 -1.92
N PRO A 158 -1.64 -4.32 -2.48
CA PRO A 158 -1.39 -5.62 -3.08
C PRO A 158 -0.40 -5.55 -4.27
N GLY A 159 -0.42 -4.48 -5.07
CA GLY A 159 0.59 -4.26 -6.10
C GLY A 159 1.99 -3.98 -5.51
N ALA A 160 2.07 -3.27 -4.38
CA ALA A 160 3.33 -3.07 -3.67
C ALA A 160 3.90 -4.40 -3.14
N VAL A 161 3.06 -5.29 -2.60
CA VAL A 161 3.47 -6.64 -2.19
C VAL A 161 4.01 -7.42 -3.40
N ALA A 162 3.29 -7.46 -4.52
CA ALA A 162 3.73 -8.15 -5.73
C ALA A 162 5.08 -7.60 -6.27
N ARG A 163 5.28 -6.28 -6.21
CA ARG A 163 6.56 -5.65 -6.56
C ARG A 163 7.68 -6.04 -5.60
N ALA A 164 7.40 -6.11 -4.31
CA ALA A 164 8.37 -6.47 -3.29
C ALA A 164 8.85 -7.91 -3.46
N GLU A 165 7.92 -8.86 -3.63
CA GLU A 165 8.23 -10.28 -3.87
C GLU A 165 9.02 -10.47 -5.16
N ALA A 166 8.60 -9.84 -6.26
CA ALA A 166 9.31 -9.93 -7.53
C ALA A 166 10.72 -9.36 -7.46
N LEU A 167 10.90 -8.21 -6.79
CA LEU A 167 12.21 -7.60 -6.57
C LEU A 167 13.10 -8.51 -5.71
N GLU A 168 12.54 -9.08 -4.64
CA GLU A 168 13.22 -10.01 -3.72
C GLU A 168 13.72 -11.25 -4.48
N THR A 169 12.90 -11.81 -5.37
CA THR A 169 13.27 -12.96 -6.22
C THR A 169 14.34 -12.60 -7.25
N VAL A 170 14.13 -11.51 -8.01
CA VAL A 170 14.99 -11.15 -9.14
C VAL A 170 16.37 -10.69 -8.67
N ARG A 171 16.51 -10.08 -7.49
CA ARG A 171 17.82 -9.60 -7.02
C ARG A 171 18.85 -10.69 -6.73
N SER A 172 18.42 -11.93 -6.54
CA SER A 172 19.32 -13.08 -6.46
C SER A 172 19.85 -13.54 -7.83
N SER A 173 19.30 -13.03 -8.94
CA SER A 173 19.73 -13.37 -10.29
C SER A 173 21.04 -12.69 -10.68
N PRO A 174 21.97 -13.39 -11.38
CA PRO A 174 23.16 -12.79 -11.98
C PRO A 174 22.84 -11.61 -12.92
N THR A 175 21.70 -11.67 -13.63
CA THR A 175 21.26 -10.65 -14.57
C THR A 175 20.93 -9.33 -13.88
N PHE A 176 20.36 -9.38 -12.68
CA PHE A 176 19.93 -8.19 -11.94
C PHE A 176 21.10 -7.26 -11.61
N ARG A 177 22.27 -7.81 -11.25
CA ARG A 177 23.44 -6.99 -10.94
C ARG A 177 23.90 -6.18 -12.15
N SER A 178 23.93 -6.81 -13.33
CA SER A 178 24.29 -6.14 -14.58
C SER A 178 23.27 -5.05 -14.95
N LEU A 179 21.99 -5.36 -14.79
CA LEU A 179 20.88 -4.44 -15.02
C LEU A 179 20.95 -3.22 -14.09
N ALA A 180 21.11 -3.43 -12.78
CA ALA A 180 21.22 -2.36 -11.80
C ALA A 180 22.42 -1.44 -12.05
N LEU A 181 23.55 -2.00 -12.51
CA LEU A 181 24.72 -1.21 -12.90
C LEU A 181 24.45 -0.38 -14.17
N ALA A 182 23.76 -0.95 -15.16
CA ALA A 182 23.35 -0.22 -16.36
C ALA A 182 22.41 0.93 -16.02
N PHE A 183 21.36 0.69 -15.24
CA PHE A 183 20.43 1.72 -14.76
C PHE A 183 21.13 2.84 -13.99
N LYS A 184 22.04 2.49 -13.06
CA LYS A 184 22.82 3.48 -12.31
C LYS A 184 23.65 4.38 -13.24
N ARG A 185 24.24 3.81 -14.29
CA ARG A 185 24.99 4.58 -15.29
C ARG A 185 24.08 5.52 -16.06
N VAL A 186 22.95 5.03 -16.57
CA VAL A 186 21.97 5.85 -17.31
C VAL A 186 21.51 7.01 -16.42
N ARG A 187 21.06 6.74 -15.19
CA ARG A 187 20.63 7.77 -14.24
C ARG A 187 21.71 8.83 -13.99
N ASN A 188 22.97 8.42 -13.85
CA ASN A 188 24.07 9.36 -13.62
C ASN A 188 24.40 10.19 -14.89
N ILE A 189 24.18 9.64 -16.09
CA ILE A 189 24.37 10.36 -17.36
C ILE A 189 23.26 11.40 -17.55
N THR A 190 22.03 11.05 -17.18
CA THR A 190 20.86 11.92 -17.32
C THR A 190 20.70 12.90 -16.15
N ASP A 191 21.55 12.83 -15.12
CA ASP A 191 21.47 13.70 -13.96
C ASP A 191 21.66 15.17 -14.35
N GLY A 192 20.71 16.02 -13.99
CA GLY A 192 20.67 17.44 -14.36
C GLY A 192 20.36 17.73 -15.84
N GLN A 193 20.03 16.72 -16.65
CA GLN A 193 19.57 16.92 -18.02
C GLN A 193 18.06 17.24 -18.03
N PRO A 194 17.58 18.07 -18.98
CA PRO A 194 16.15 18.32 -19.12
C PRO A 194 15.44 17.06 -19.64
N ASP A 195 14.18 16.90 -19.25
CA ASP A 195 13.29 15.92 -19.86
C ASP A 195 13.12 16.22 -21.35
N ALA A 196 13.12 15.17 -22.17
CA ALA A 196 12.98 15.28 -23.62
C ALA A 196 12.12 14.14 -24.16
N GLU A 197 11.28 14.46 -25.14
CA GLU A 197 10.58 13.45 -25.93
C GLU A 197 11.49 12.92 -27.03
N VAL A 198 11.46 11.60 -27.23
CA VAL A 198 12.23 10.96 -28.29
C VAL A 198 11.59 11.28 -29.64
N ASN A 199 12.36 11.90 -30.55
CA ASN A 199 11.92 12.15 -31.92
C ASN A 199 12.60 11.16 -32.89
N PRO A 200 11.88 10.17 -33.44
CA PRO A 200 12.47 9.20 -34.37
C PRO A 200 12.88 9.78 -35.73
N GLU A 201 12.44 10.99 -36.08
CA GLU A 201 12.76 11.64 -37.37
C GLU A 201 14.21 12.14 -37.45
N ILE A 202 14.88 12.31 -36.31
CA ILE A 202 16.28 12.78 -36.25
C ILE A 202 17.29 11.65 -36.12
N PHE A 203 16.85 10.39 -36.12
CA PHE A 203 17.74 9.24 -36.05
C PHE A 203 18.56 9.13 -37.34
N GLU A 204 19.86 8.89 -37.19
CA GLU A 204 20.81 8.77 -38.30
C GLU A 204 21.27 7.32 -38.48
N GLN A 205 21.40 6.58 -37.38
CA GLN A 205 21.98 5.25 -37.36
C GLN A 205 20.91 4.16 -37.18
N PRO A 206 21.07 2.98 -37.82
CA PRO A 206 20.17 1.83 -37.64
C PRO A 206 19.97 1.44 -36.16
N GLU A 207 21.02 1.54 -35.35
CA GLU A 207 21.02 1.19 -33.94
C GLU A 207 20.07 2.06 -33.10
N GLU A 208 19.87 3.33 -33.48
CA GLU A 208 18.93 4.23 -32.81
C GLU A 208 17.48 3.79 -33.04
N HIS A 209 17.17 3.40 -34.28
CA HIS A 209 15.86 2.84 -34.62
C HIS A 209 15.62 1.50 -33.91
N GLU A 210 16.62 0.62 -33.89
CA GLU A 210 16.52 -0.69 -33.22
C GLU A 210 16.30 -0.53 -31.71
N LEU A 211 17.07 0.34 -31.05
CA LEU A 211 16.93 0.61 -29.61
C LEU A 211 15.55 1.22 -29.30
N HIS A 212 15.09 2.16 -30.12
CA HIS A 212 13.78 2.77 -29.94
C HIS A 212 12.64 1.75 -30.09
N GLN A 213 12.71 0.89 -31.12
CA GLN A 213 11.73 -0.18 -31.31
C GLN A 213 11.74 -1.19 -30.15
N ALA A 214 12.92 -1.57 -29.66
CA ALA A 214 13.05 -2.45 -28.50
C ALA A 214 12.41 -1.82 -27.25
N THR A 215 12.64 -0.54 -27.02
CA THR A 215 12.08 0.22 -25.90
C THR A 215 10.56 0.32 -26.00
N GLN A 216 10.02 0.61 -27.19
CA GLN A 216 8.57 0.64 -27.42
C GLN A 216 7.92 -0.74 -27.20
N LYS A 217 8.54 -1.81 -27.72
CA LYS A 217 8.04 -3.18 -27.54
C LYS A 217 8.02 -3.55 -26.06
N PHE A 218 9.07 -3.22 -25.33
CA PHE A 218 9.15 -3.46 -23.90
C PHE A 218 8.12 -2.62 -23.12
N GLY A 219 7.95 -1.34 -23.47
CA GLY A 219 6.92 -0.47 -22.88
C GLY A 219 5.51 -1.04 -23.01
N ARG A 220 5.14 -1.54 -24.19
CA ARG A 220 3.84 -2.21 -24.39
C ARG A 220 3.69 -3.47 -23.54
N ALA A 221 4.75 -4.26 -23.39
CA ALA A 221 4.71 -5.42 -22.51
C ALA A 221 4.48 -5.03 -21.04
N LEU A 222 5.04 -3.91 -20.59
CA LEU A 222 4.79 -3.39 -19.23
C LEU A 222 3.36 -2.90 -19.06
N GLU A 223 2.78 -2.24 -20.07
CA GLU A 223 1.38 -1.80 -20.07
C GLU A 223 0.41 -2.98 -19.89
N ASP A 224 0.76 -4.16 -20.42
CA ASP A 224 -0.04 -5.38 -20.26
C ASP A 224 0.20 -6.07 -18.90
N LEU A 225 1.46 -6.16 -18.46
CA LEU A 225 1.85 -6.97 -17.30
C LEU A 225 1.64 -6.29 -15.95
N LEU A 226 1.86 -4.98 -15.85
CA LEU A 226 1.81 -4.25 -14.57
C LEU A 226 0.40 -4.14 -13.99
N PRO A 227 -0.67 -3.86 -14.78
CA PRO A 227 -2.04 -3.82 -14.26
C PRO A 227 -2.50 -5.18 -13.71
N GLU A 228 -2.01 -6.29 -14.28
CA GLU A 228 -2.28 -7.64 -13.80
C GLU A 228 -1.37 -8.06 -12.63
N ARG A 229 -0.52 -7.14 -12.12
CA ARG A 229 0.46 -7.40 -11.05
C ARG A 229 1.47 -8.52 -11.38
N ARG A 230 1.72 -8.78 -12.68
CA ARG A 230 2.66 -9.80 -13.18
C ARG A 230 4.11 -9.28 -13.22
N VAL A 231 4.61 -8.87 -12.07
CA VAL A 231 5.88 -8.11 -11.96
C VAL A 231 7.11 -8.99 -12.28
N GLU A 232 7.10 -10.28 -11.96
CA GLU A 232 8.20 -11.18 -12.30
C GLU A 232 8.39 -11.33 -13.82
N GLU A 233 7.28 -11.39 -14.55
CA GLU A 233 7.30 -11.44 -16.02
C GLU A 233 7.78 -10.12 -16.61
N ALA A 234 7.44 -8.99 -16.00
CA ALA A 234 7.96 -7.68 -16.39
C ALA A 234 9.49 -7.61 -16.25
N PHE A 235 10.05 -8.16 -15.17
CA PHE A 235 11.50 -8.28 -15.02
C PHE A 235 12.12 -9.24 -16.04
N THR A 236 11.44 -10.34 -16.37
CA THR A 236 11.90 -11.30 -17.38
C THR A 236 11.89 -10.70 -18.78
N ALA A 237 10.88 -9.90 -19.13
CA ALA A 237 10.80 -9.20 -20.41
C ALA A 237 11.88 -8.12 -20.59
N MET A 238 12.51 -7.69 -19.49
CA MET A 238 13.60 -6.72 -19.48
C MET A 238 14.98 -7.36 -19.76
N ALA A 239 15.10 -8.68 -19.57
CA ALA A 239 16.34 -9.45 -19.71
C ALA A 239 16.58 -9.92 -21.15
#